data_AF-A0A7K1S6I1-F1
#
_entry.id   AF-A0A7K1S6I1-F1
#
_cell.length_a   1.000
_cell.length_b   1.000
_cell.length_c   1.000
_cell.angle_alpha   90.00
_cell.angle_beta   90.00
_cell.angle_gamma   90.00
#
_symmetry.space_group_name_H-M   'P 1'
#
loop_
_entity.id
_entity.type
_entity.pdbx_description
1 polymer ?
#
loop_
_entity_poly.entity_id
_entity_poly.type
_entity_poly.pdbx_seq_one_letter_code
_entity_poly.pdbx_strand_id
1 'polypeptide(L)'
;MRTKQSIPKEISLILHQQKKRLNELNALDKWTEAEFEEVIHCSNEWDSMKQGWIFPLVAIEKLAFDSRTPDKQARSLQIIARHMSLDISK
;
A
#
# COMPACT_ATOMS: atom_id res chain seq x y z
N MET A 1 -1.29 9.86 -28.00
CA MET A 1 -0.05 10.23 -27.30
C MET A 1 -0.38 10.40 -25.82
N ARG A 2 0.05 9.50 -24.93
CA ARG A 2 -0.15 9.67 -23.48
C ARG A 2 0.84 10.73 -23.00
N THR A 3 0.34 11.91 -22.64
CA THR A 3 1.12 12.95 -21.98
C THR A 3 1.72 12.36 -20.71
N LYS A 4 3.05 12.35 -20.60
CA LYS A 4 3.74 12.05 -19.34
C LYS A 4 3.40 13.18 -18.36
N GLN A 5 2.31 13.05 -17.63
CA GLN A 5 2.00 13.96 -16.53
C GLN A 5 3.10 13.79 -15.49
N SER A 6 3.87 14.85 -15.26
CA SER A 6 4.90 14.86 -14.23
C SER A 6 4.23 14.79 -12.86
N ILE A 7 4.70 13.87 -12.00
CA ILE A 7 4.28 13.81 -10.60
C ILE A 7 4.65 15.14 -9.93
N PRO A 8 3.74 15.80 -9.19
CA PRO A 8 4.08 17.03 -8.48
C PRO A 8 5.27 16.83 -7.52
N LYS A 9 6.06 17.88 -7.31
CA LYS A 9 7.24 17.83 -6.42
C LYS A 9 6.89 17.40 -5.00
N GLU A 10 5.77 17.87 -4.47
CA GLU A 10 5.28 17.52 -3.14
C GLU A 10 4.96 16.02 -3.03
N ILE A 11 4.27 15.46 -4.02
CA ILE A 11 3.98 14.02 -4.09
C ILE A 11 5.28 13.21 -4.17
N SER A 12 6.28 13.69 -4.91
CA SER A 12 7.59 13.04 -5.00
C SER A 12 8.30 12.98 -3.65
N LEU A 13 8.19 14.04 -2.83
CA LEU A 13 8.75 14.08 -1.47
C LEU A 13 8.02 13.10 -0.54
N ILE A 14 6.68 13.04 -0.62
CA ILE A 14 5.89 12.08 0.17
C ILE A 14 6.28 10.65 -0.19
N LEU A 15 6.33 10.31 -1.48
CA LEU A 15 6.72 8.96 -1.94
C LEU A 15 8.14 8.58 -1.47
N HIS A 16 9.07 9.54 -1.47
CA HIS A 16 10.41 9.31 -0.95
C HIS A 16 10.40 8.98 0.55
N GLN A 17 9.65 9.74 1.34
CA GLN A 17 9.52 9.49 2.79
C GLN A 17 8.82 8.17 3.09
N GLN A 18 7.72 7.87 2.39
CA GLN A 18 7.02 6.59 2.50
C GLN A 18 7.95 5.42 2.20
N LYS A 19 8.74 5.50 1.13
CA LYS A 19 9.71 4.45 0.79
C LYS A 19 10.77 4.27 1.88
N LYS A 20 11.31 5.36 2.41
CA LYS A 20 12.29 5.31 3.50
C LYS A 20 11.68 4.64 4.73
N ARG A 21 10.50 5.09 5.15
CA ARG A 21 9.82 4.57 6.34
C ARG A 21 9.40 3.11 6.19
N LEU A 22 8.91 2.73 5.01
CA LEU A 22 8.56 1.36 4.69
C LEU A 22 9.77 0.42 4.77
N ASN A 23 10.96 0.89 4.37
CA ASN A 23 12.20 0.10 4.54
C ASN A 23 12.55 -0.11 6.01
N GLU A 24 12.38 0.92 6.85
CA GLU A 24 12.60 0.82 8.31
C GLU A 24 11.62 -0.19 8.93
N LEU A 25 10.32 -0.10 8.60
CA LEU A 25 9.29 -1.01 9.10
C LEU A 25 9.49 -2.43 8.59
N ASN A 26 9.93 -2.61 7.35
CA ASN A 26 10.24 -3.92 6.79
C ASN A 26 11.49 -4.58 7.40
N ALA A 27 12.31 -3.85 8.14
CA ALA A 27 13.44 -4.42 8.87
C ALA A 27 13.03 -5.01 10.23
N LEU A 28 11.78 -4.79 10.67
CA LEU A 28 11.26 -5.34 11.92
C LEU A 28 10.84 -6.80 11.74
N ASP A 29 11.09 -7.62 12.78
CA ASP A 29 10.73 -9.04 12.79
C ASP A 29 9.21 -9.27 12.87
N LYS A 30 8.48 -8.33 13.48
CA LYS A 30 7.02 -8.34 13.59
C LYS A 30 6.48 -6.91 13.74
N TRP A 31 5.26 -6.67 13.27
CA TRP A 31 4.59 -5.38 13.45
C TRP A 31 3.58 -5.42 14.59
N THR A 32 3.59 -4.37 15.39
CA THR A 32 2.47 -3.96 16.24
C THR A 32 1.33 -3.41 15.36
N GLU A 33 0.15 -3.18 15.96
CA GLU A 33 -0.97 -2.59 15.22
C GLU A 33 -0.63 -1.19 14.69
N ALA A 34 0.04 -0.36 15.48
CA ALA A 34 0.44 0.99 15.07
C ALA A 34 1.48 0.97 13.93
N GLU A 35 2.48 0.09 14.02
CA GLU A 35 3.46 -0.09 12.93
C GLU A 35 2.79 -0.60 11.66
N PHE A 36 1.83 -1.52 11.78
CA PHE A 36 1.08 -2.03 10.64
C PHE A 36 0.21 -0.94 9.99
N GLU A 37 -0.44 -0.08 10.76
CA GLU A 37 -1.17 1.08 10.20
C GLU A 37 -0.25 2.01 9.40
N GLU A 38 0.98 2.20 9.88
CA GLU A 38 1.98 2.97 9.18
C GLU A 38 2.48 2.27 7.91
N VAL A 39 2.63 0.95 7.93
CA VAL A 39 2.92 0.14 6.72
C VAL A 39 1.81 0.32 5.68
N ILE A 40 0.54 0.28 6.09
CA ILE A 40 -0.60 0.52 5.19
C ILE A 40 -0.50 1.92 4.57
N HIS A 41 -0.27 2.94 5.39
CA HIS A 41 -0.14 4.31 4.90
C HIS A 41 1.01 4.49 3.91
N CYS A 42 2.17 3.89 4.19
CA CYS A 42 3.35 3.94 3.34
C CYS A 42 3.26 3.06 2.08
N SER A 43 2.30 2.14 2.04
CA SER A 43 2.05 1.27 0.88
C SER A 43 1.04 1.85 -0.11
N ASN A 44 0.50 3.04 0.17
CA ASN A 44 -0.34 3.77 -0.78
C ASN A 44 0.49 4.31 -1.94
N GLU A 45 -0.11 4.31 -3.13
CA GLU A 45 0.50 4.81 -4.36
C GLU A 45 -0.29 6.01 -4.88
N TRP A 46 0.41 6.91 -5.59
CA TRP A 46 -0.24 8.02 -6.27
C TRP A 46 -0.69 7.59 -7.66
N ASP A 47 -2.00 7.62 -7.91
CA ASP A 47 -2.59 7.42 -9.24
C ASP A 47 -2.63 8.75 -9.99
N SER A 48 -1.75 8.91 -10.99
CA SER A 48 -1.68 10.13 -11.80
C SER A 48 -2.93 10.37 -12.64
N MET A 49 -3.69 9.31 -13.00
CA MET A 49 -4.91 9.46 -13.80
C MET A 49 -6.06 10.00 -12.96
N LYS A 50 -6.17 9.54 -11.71
CA LYS A 50 -7.21 9.98 -10.76
C LYS A 50 -6.79 11.19 -9.93
N GLN A 51 -5.51 11.58 -9.98
CA GLN A 51 -4.91 12.62 -9.14
C GLN A 51 -5.22 12.38 -7.66
N GLY A 52 -5.01 11.13 -7.21
CA GLY A 52 -5.36 10.71 -5.87
C GLY A 52 -4.55 9.52 -5.37
N TRP A 53 -4.56 9.33 -4.06
CA TRP A 53 -3.93 8.18 -3.42
C TRP A 53 -4.81 6.96 -3.54
N ILE A 54 -4.21 5.84 -3.91
CA ILE A 54 -4.85 4.54 -3.99
C ILE A 54 -4.09 3.56 -3.12
N PHE A 55 -4.80 2.54 -2.63
CA PHE A 55 -4.18 1.38 -2.03
C PHE A 55 -4.26 0.22 -3.02
N PRO A 56 -3.17 -0.10 -3.74
CA PRO A 56 -3.23 -1.03 -4.87
C PRO A 56 -3.46 -2.47 -4.39
N LEU A 57 -4.16 -3.26 -5.20
CA LEU A 57 -4.43 -4.68 -4.90
C LEU A 57 -3.16 -5.46 -4.59
N VAL A 58 -2.07 -5.21 -5.33
CA VAL A 58 -0.77 -5.87 -5.11
C VAL A 58 -0.22 -5.60 -3.71
N ALA A 59 -0.41 -4.39 -3.16
CA ALA A 59 0.01 -4.10 -1.80
C ALA A 59 -0.90 -4.79 -0.77
N ILE A 60 -2.21 -4.82 -1.01
CA ILE A 60 -3.19 -5.53 -0.18
C ILE A 60 -2.84 -7.02 -0.11
N GLU A 61 -2.59 -7.66 -1.25
CA GLU A 61 -2.23 -9.09 -1.33
C GLU A 61 -0.94 -9.38 -0.59
N LYS A 62 0.11 -8.57 -0.79
CA LYS A 62 1.38 -8.74 -0.07
C LYS A 62 1.16 -8.69 1.44
N LEU A 63 0.42 -7.71 1.94
CA LEU A 63 0.19 -7.54 3.37
C LEU A 63 -0.76 -8.58 3.95
N ALA A 64 -1.71 -9.09 3.15
CA ALA A 64 -2.64 -10.15 3.55
C ALA A 64 -1.96 -11.49 3.89
N PHE A 65 -0.76 -11.72 3.32
CA PHE A 65 0.01 -12.95 3.48
C PHE A 65 1.40 -12.73 4.09
N ASP A 66 1.72 -11.51 4.49
CA ASP A 66 2.96 -11.21 5.22
C ASP A 66 2.86 -11.74 6.65
N SER A 67 3.86 -12.51 7.08
CA SER A 67 3.90 -13.10 8.43
C SER A 67 4.00 -12.07 9.55
N ARG A 68 4.38 -10.83 9.22
CA ARG A 68 4.50 -9.72 10.17
C ARG A 68 3.17 -9.01 10.39
N THR A 69 2.22 -9.18 9.48
CA THR A 69 0.87 -8.60 9.60
C THR A 69 0.12 -9.25 10.76
N PRO A 70 -0.51 -8.46 11.65
CA PRO A 70 -1.28 -9.04 12.74
C PRO A 70 -2.50 -9.84 12.22
N ASP A 71 -2.78 -10.99 12.84
CA ASP A 71 -3.73 -12.00 12.31
C ASP A 71 -5.13 -11.46 11.99
N LYS A 72 -5.65 -10.54 12.82
CA LYS A 72 -6.98 -9.95 12.63
C LYS A 72 -7.00 -9.10 11.35
N GLN A 73 -5.96 -8.31 11.13
CA GLN A 73 -5.78 -7.43 9.99
C GLN A 73 -5.48 -8.26 8.72
N ALA A 74 -4.65 -9.31 8.83
CA ALA A 74 -4.39 -10.25 7.73
C ALA A 74 -5.69 -10.86 7.18
N ARG A 75 -6.57 -11.36 8.06
CA ARG A 75 -7.89 -11.90 7.66
C ARG A 75 -8.76 -10.87 6.94
N SER A 76 -8.82 -9.64 7.46
CA SER A 76 -9.56 -8.54 6.82
C SER A 76 -9.01 -8.24 5.43
N LEU A 77 -7.68 -8.14 5.28
CA LEU A 77 -7.04 -7.89 3.99
C LEU A 77 -7.27 -9.02 2.99
N GLN A 78 -7.27 -10.29 3.42
CA GLN A 78 -7.60 -11.42 2.54
C GLN A 78 -9.03 -11.33 1.98
N ILE A 79 -9.99 -10.89 2.81
CA ILE A 79 -11.36 -10.67 2.36
C ILE A 79 -11.41 -9.52 1.35
N ILE A 80 -10.73 -8.41 1.63
CA ILE A 80 -10.67 -7.25 0.73
C ILE A 80 -10.03 -7.63 -0.61
N ALA A 81 -8.89 -8.32 -0.59
CA ALA A 81 -8.19 -8.81 -1.78
C ALA A 81 -9.12 -9.63 -2.67
N ARG A 82 -9.85 -10.58 -2.08
CA ARG A 82 -10.82 -11.41 -2.82
C ARG A 82 -11.90 -10.59 -3.51
N HIS A 83 -12.47 -9.58 -2.84
CA HIS A 83 -13.50 -8.72 -3.44
C HIS A 83 -12.93 -7.89 -4.59
N MET A 84 -11.77 -7.27 -4.39
CA MET A 84 -11.13 -6.44 -5.41
C MET A 84 -10.70 -7.26 -6.64
N SER A 85 -10.22 -8.49 -6.47
CA SER A 85 -9.87 -9.36 -7.59
C SER A 85 -11.09 -9.77 -8.43
N LEU A 86 -12.26 -9.92 -7.80
CA LEU A 86 -13.52 -10.20 -8.49
C LEU A 86 -14.02 -8.99 -9.29
N ASP A 87 -13.82 -7.77 -8.79
CA ASP A 87 -14.22 -6.55 -9.49
C ASP A 87 -13.33 -6.24 -10.70
N ILE A 88 -12.05 -6.61 -10.68
CA ILE A 88 -11.13 -6.45 -11.82
C ILE A 88 -11.40 -7.49 -12.93
N SER A 89 -12.05 -8.61 -12.59
CA SER A 89 -12.35 -9.70 -13.53
C SER A 89 -13.65 -9.49 -14.34
N LYS A 90 -14.33 -8.36 -14.16
CA LYS A 90 -15.56 -7.96 -14.90
C LYS A 90 -15.25 -6.88 -15.91
#